data_AF-A0A3D5Z446-F1
#
_entry.id   AF-A0A3D5Z446-F1
#
_cell.length_a   1.000
_cell.length_b   1.000
_cell.length_c   1.000
_cell.angle_alpha   90.00
_cell.angle_beta   90.00
_cell.angle_gamma   90.00
#
_symmetry.space_group_name_H-M   'P 1'
#
loop_
_entity.id
_entity.type
_entity.pdbx_description
1 polymer ?
#
loop_
_entity_poly.entity_id
_entity_poly.type
_entity_poly.pdbx_seq_one_letter_code
_entity_poly.pdbx_strand_id
1 'polypeptide(L)'
;MLSNSRLLDKLLTGEYLPILNLVKNDPDLSIEMRIKNQPKVYYKKSLLLTLFPNRKPELLAVGYWKEGIQPILDVNFPESYFDQAKKLVEKHIDVKKNIEFTIQQKITTDNNSLRNQFLVIDMEYQFAQEKVKNRTNGKTRFDLVAIDLKINKIMLLELKQGLGSLSGNAGVDDHFLRYQEHVAHPIFQSALREDVKGIISSKNQLGLWDFNASSLVLQVDQAEIDYAYVFAAHSSAELILYKQQYGEKYTTLYLEVQANNYILKDGI
;
A
#
# COMPACT_ATOMS: atom_id res chain seq x y z
N MET A 1 17.54 12.91 -8.63
CA MET A 1 18.38 11.86 -8.02
C MET A 1 18.95 12.25 -6.65
N LEU A 2 19.48 13.46 -6.43
CA LEU A 2 20.09 13.90 -5.16
C LEU A 2 19.16 14.01 -3.92
N SER A 3 17.84 14.12 -4.10
CA SER A 3 16.90 14.30 -2.97
C SER A 3 16.59 13.02 -2.20
N ASN A 4 16.67 11.86 -2.87
CA ASN A 4 16.31 10.57 -2.29
C ASN A 4 17.44 10.01 -1.43
N SER A 5 18.70 10.17 -1.87
CA SER A 5 19.86 9.73 -1.09
C SER A 5 19.90 10.43 0.26
N ARG A 6 19.69 11.75 0.31
CA ARG A 6 19.69 12.50 1.57
C ARG A 6 18.60 12.06 2.54
N LEU A 7 17.40 11.71 2.06
CA LEU A 7 16.33 11.20 2.93
C LEU A 7 16.67 9.81 3.47
N LEU A 8 17.22 8.94 2.63
CA LEU A 8 17.70 7.62 3.04
C LEU A 8 18.83 7.74 4.07
N ASP A 9 19.81 8.60 3.85
CA ASP A 9 20.90 8.84 4.80
C ASP A 9 20.38 9.30 6.17
N LYS A 10 19.37 10.19 6.17
CA LYS A 10 18.70 10.63 7.40
C LYS A 10 17.98 9.49 8.11
N LEU A 11 17.35 8.58 7.39
CA LEU A 11 16.64 7.42 7.95
C LEU A 11 17.59 6.32 8.43
N LEU A 12 18.69 6.07 7.72
CA LEU A 12 19.60 4.96 7.98
C LEU A 12 20.66 5.30 9.03
N THR A 13 21.19 6.52 9.00
CA THR A 13 22.34 6.91 9.82
C THR A 13 22.21 8.29 10.45
N GLY A 14 21.15 9.03 10.15
CA GLY A 14 20.99 10.43 10.54
C GLY A 14 19.82 10.68 11.49
N GLU A 15 19.29 11.90 11.44
CA GLU A 15 18.29 12.37 12.41
C GLU A 15 16.98 11.55 12.40
N TYR A 16 16.59 10.91 11.30
CA TYR A 16 15.33 10.13 11.26
C TYR A 16 15.51 8.66 11.63
N LEU A 17 16.71 8.22 12.03
CA LEU A 17 16.94 6.84 12.48
C LEU A 17 16.05 6.42 13.68
N PRO A 18 15.85 7.24 14.73
CA PRO A 18 14.94 6.88 15.82
C PRO A 18 13.50 6.64 15.33
N ILE A 19 13.03 7.43 14.37
CA ILE A 19 11.70 7.26 13.76
C ILE A 19 11.62 5.95 12.98
N LEU A 20 12.65 5.63 12.18
CA LEU A 20 12.70 4.37 11.44
C LEU A 20 12.67 3.17 12.41
N ASN A 21 13.50 3.21 13.45
CA ASN A 21 13.58 2.14 14.45
C ASN A 21 12.26 1.94 15.19
N LEU A 22 11.57 3.04 15.55
CA LEU A 22 10.25 2.96 16.16
C LEU A 22 9.26 2.27 15.22
N VAL A 23 9.16 2.72 13.97
CA VAL A 23 8.21 2.12 13.00
C VAL A 23 8.50 0.64 12.75
N LYS A 24 9.77 0.23 12.67
CA LYS A 24 10.14 -1.18 12.48
C LYS A 24 9.72 -2.08 13.65
N ASN A 25 9.60 -1.53 14.85
CA ASN A 25 9.24 -2.26 16.06
C ASN A 25 7.75 -2.14 16.43
N ASP A 26 6.99 -1.32 15.71
CA ASP A 26 5.58 -1.04 15.99
C ASP A 26 4.71 -1.63 14.85
N PRO A 27 4.04 -2.77 15.07
CA PRO A 27 3.31 -3.48 14.01
C PRO A 27 2.08 -2.73 13.49
N ASP A 28 1.62 -1.68 14.19
CA ASP A 28 0.50 -0.87 13.74
C ASP A 28 0.93 0.33 12.88
N LEU A 29 2.24 0.62 12.84
CA LEU A 29 2.79 1.68 12.00
C LEU A 29 3.32 1.10 10.70
N SER A 30 3.06 1.82 9.61
CA SER A 30 3.67 1.52 8.32
C SER A 30 4.38 2.75 7.78
N ILE A 31 5.56 2.52 7.19
CA ILE A 31 6.27 3.54 6.42
C ILE A 31 6.17 3.17 4.94
N GLU A 32 5.55 4.07 4.17
CA GLU A 32 5.39 3.90 2.74
C GLU A 32 6.18 4.96 1.97
N MET A 33 6.81 4.51 0.89
CA MET A 33 7.61 5.35 0.01
C MET A 33 6.71 5.83 -1.13
N ARG A 34 6.19 7.06 -1.02
CA ARG A 34 5.25 7.64 -2.00
C ARG A 34 5.95 8.53 -3.00
N ILE A 35 5.23 8.97 -4.05
CA ILE A 35 5.65 9.89 -5.13
C ILE A 35 6.98 10.59 -4.86
N LYS A 36 8.00 10.30 -5.70
CA LYS A 36 9.40 10.76 -5.53
C LYS A 36 10.10 10.16 -4.29
N ASN A 37 9.76 8.93 -3.90
CA ASN A 37 10.31 8.21 -2.74
C ASN A 37 10.28 9.02 -1.44
N GLN A 38 9.22 9.79 -1.24
CA GLN A 38 9.00 10.51 0.00
C GLN A 38 8.47 9.54 1.07
N PRO A 39 9.18 9.39 2.21
CA PRO A 39 8.71 8.56 3.30
C PRO A 39 7.52 9.19 4.02
N LYS A 40 6.48 8.39 4.22
CA LYS A 40 5.27 8.74 4.95
C LYS A 40 4.93 7.66 5.95
N VAL A 41 4.68 8.04 7.19
CA VAL A 41 4.30 7.11 8.27
C VAL A 41 2.79 7.18 8.47
N TYR A 42 2.15 6.02 8.48
CA TYR A 42 0.71 5.86 8.60
C TYR A 42 0.33 5.03 9.82
N TYR A 43 -0.88 5.28 10.32
CA TYR A 43 -1.57 4.45 11.31
C TYR A 43 -3.04 4.37 10.90
N LYS A 44 -3.58 3.16 10.69
CA LYS A 44 -4.99 2.94 10.29
C LYS A 44 -5.48 3.90 9.20
N LYS A 45 -4.76 3.95 8.07
CA LYS A 45 -4.97 4.80 6.87
C LYS A 45 -4.66 6.29 7.08
N SER A 46 -4.53 6.73 8.32
CA SER A 46 -4.27 8.13 8.65
C SER A 46 -2.78 8.43 8.52
N LEU A 47 -2.45 9.46 7.74
CA LEU A 47 -1.09 9.96 7.61
C LEU A 47 -0.68 10.65 8.91
N LEU A 48 0.27 10.06 9.63
CA LEU A 48 0.79 10.62 10.86
C LEU A 48 1.96 11.56 10.61
N LEU A 49 2.85 11.24 9.66
CA LEU A 49 4.09 11.98 9.48
C LEU A 49 4.55 11.93 8.03
N THR A 50 4.99 13.08 7.49
CA THR A 50 5.70 13.14 6.21
C THR A 50 7.11 13.69 6.41
N LEU A 51 8.12 12.95 5.95
CA LEU A 51 9.52 13.32 6.09
C LEU A 51 10.03 14.07 4.85
N PHE A 52 10.99 14.98 5.08
CA PHE A 52 11.58 15.80 4.03
C PHE A 52 13.11 15.84 4.12
N PRO A 53 13.82 15.97 3.00
CA PRO A 53 15.28 16.06 3.02
C PRO A 53 15.76 17.38 3.64
N ASN A 54 15.09 18.49 3.31
CA ASN A 54 15.60 19.85 3.52
C ASN A 54 14.67 20.76 4.33
N ARG A 55 13.60 20.23 4.91
CA ARG A 55 12.68 21.00 5.76
C ARG A 55 12.18 20.16 6.92
N LYS A 56 11.52 20.81 7.88
CA LYS A 56 10.89 20.12 9.01
C LYS A 56 9.84 19.11 8.52
N PRO A 57 9.66 17.98 9.22
CA PRO A 57 8.56 17.07 8.96
C PRO A 57 7.20 17.75 9.00
N GLU A 58 6.27 17.27 8.19
CA GLU A 58 4.85 17.61 8.34
C GLU A 58 4.20 16.59 9.27
N LEU A 59 3.57 17.09 10.33
CA LEU A 59 2.96 16.30 11.39
C LEU A 59 1.48 16.00 11.08
N LEU A 60 0.80 15.33 12.02
CA LEU A 60 -0.61 14.98 11.95
C LEU A 60 -1.48 16.19 11.57
N ALA A 61 -2.37 16.00 10.61
CA ALA A 61 -3.21 17.06 10.07
C ALA A 61 -4.08 17.72 11.16
N VAL A 62 -4.29 19.03 11.04
CA VAL A 62 -5.05 19.85 12.01
C VAL A 62 -6.46 19.33 12.27
N GLY A 63 -7.07 18.65 11.30
CA GLY A 63 -8.40 18.05 11.46
C GLY A 63 -8.52 17.10 12.65
N TYR A 64 -7.44 16.45 13.07
CA TYR A 64 -7.43 15.52 14.20
C TYR A 64 -7.26 16.18 15.58
N TRP A 65 -6.81 17.45 15.62
CA TRP A 65 -6.51 18.17 16.85
C TRP A 65 -7.07 19.59 16.86
N LYS A 66 -8.09 19.87 16.04
CA LYS A 66 -8.67 21.20 15.87
C LYS A 66 -9.09 21.86 17.20
N GLU A 67 -9.53 21.05 18.17
CA GLU A 67 -9.98 21.49 19.51
C GLU A 67 -8.94 21.19 20.61
N GLY A 68 -7.70 20.84 20.23
CA GLY A 68 -6.68 20.40 21.17
C GLY A 68 -5.28 20.89 20.80
N ILE A 69 -4.28 20.23 21.38
CA ILE A 69 -2.87 20.55 21.18
C ILE A 69 -2.31 19.63 20.10
N GLN A 70 -1.57 20.19 19.15
CA GLN A 70 -0.82 19.41 18.17
C GLN A 70 0.23 18.54 18.89
N PRO A 71 0.30 17.23 18.61
CA PRO A 71 1.40 16.40 19.08
C PRO A 71 2.75 16.97 18.64
N ILE A 72 3.70 17.09 19.57
CA ILE A 72 5.04 17.61 19.28
C ILE A 72 5.95 16.45 18.93
N LEU A 73 6.68 16.57 17.81
CA LEU A 73 7.70 15.61 17.41
C LEU A 73 9.06 16.02 17.99
N ASP A 74 9.54 15.26 18.98
CA ASP A 74 10.97 15.15 19.25
C ASP A 74 11.52 14.02 18.39
N VAL A 75 12.43 14.35 17.49
CA VAL A 75 13.00 13.39 16.53
C VAL A 75 13.90 12.37 17.23
N ASN A 76 14.50 12.70 18.37
CA ASN A 76 15.33 11.78 19.14
C ASN A 76 14.50 10.84 20.03
N PHE A 77 13.29 11.27 20.41
CA PHE A 77 12.36 10.54 21.27
C PHE A 77 10.93 10.55 20.66
N PRO A 78 10.72 9.91 19.50
CA PRO A 78 9.49 10.02 18.73
C PRO A 78 8.29 9.30 19.36
N GLU A 79 8.47 8.49 20.39
CA GLU A 79 7.43 7.67 21.04
C GLU A 79 6.24 8.52 21.48
N SER A 80 6.52 9.61 22.18
CA SER A 80 5.47 10.50 22.70
C SER A 80 4.61 11.09 21.59
N TYR A 81 5.23 11.42 20.44
CA TYR A 81 4.52 11.92 19.27
C TYR A 81 3.55 10.86 18.71
N PHE A 82 4.07 9.66 18.43
CA PHE A 82 3.27 8.59 17.82
C PHE A 82 2.15 8.13 18.75
N ASP A 83 2.39 8.00 20.05
CA ASP A 83 1.36 7.64 21.03
C ASP A 83 0.20 8.66 21.06
N GLN A 84 0.51 9.95 21.06
CA GLN A 84 -0.50 11.00 21.04
C GLN A 84 -1.23 11.04 19.71
N ALA A 85 -0.51 10.93 18.59
CA ALA A 85 -1.08 10.93 17.26
C ALA A 85 -2.04 9.75 17.05
N LYS A 86 -1.66 8.54 17.47
CA LYS A 86 -2.51 7.34 17.45
C LYS A 86 -3.81 7.56 18.22
N LYS A 87 -3.73 8.09 19.46
CA LYS A 87 -4.92 8.39 20.28
C LYS A 87 -5.87 9.39 19.61
N LEU A 88 -5.34 10.39 18.90
CA LEU A 88 -6.17 11.35 18.17
C LEU A 88 -6.83 10.70 16.95
N VAL A 89 -6.13 9.83 16.23
CA VAL A 89 -6.70 9.07 15.11
C VAL A 89 -7.83 8.15 15.58
N GLU A 90 -7.66 7.43 16.69
CA GLU A 90 -8.71 6.56 17.26
C GLU A 90 -10.02 7.29 17.53
N LYS A 91 -9.95 8.55 17.97
CA LYS A 91 -11.15 9.38 18.21
C LYS A 91 -11.91 9.77 16.95
N HIS A 92 -11.28 9.70 15.78
CA HIS A 92 -11.82 10.17 14.50
C HIS A 92 -12.08 9.02 13.50
N ILE A 93 -11.89 7.76 13.92
CA ILE A 93 -12.02 6.62 13.02
C ILE A 93 -13.47 6.36 12.65
N ASP A 94 -13.74 6.38 11.34
CA ASP A 94 -14.93 5.78 10.74
C ASP A 94 -14.73 4.26 10.67
N VAL A 95 -15.51 3.53 11.47
CA VAL A 95 -15.40 2.07 11.63
C VAL A 95 -15.48 1.34 10.29
N LYS A 96 -16.32 1.78 9.34
CA LYS A 96 -16.50 1.07 8.06
C LYS A 96 -15.27 1.18 7.17
N LYS A 97 -14.71 2.39 7.01
CA LYS A 97 -13.51 2.63 6.17
C LYS A 97 -12.26 1.98 6.73
N ASN A 98 -12.22 1.74 8.03
CA ASN A 98 -11.07 1.13 8.69
C ASN A 98 -11.03 -0.39 8.52
N ILE A 99 -12.17 -1.07 8.33
CA ILE A 99 -12.18 -2.52 8.13
C ILE A 99 -11.43 -2.90 6.85
N GLU A 100 -11.73 -2.25 5.73
CA GLU A 100 -11.04 -2.49 4.45
C GLU A 100 -9.53 -2.27 4.57
N PHE A 101 -9.10 -1.16 5.19
CA PHE A 101 -7.69 -0.88 5.41
C PHE A 101 -7.02 -1.87 6.38
N THR A 102 -7.76 -2.35 7.39
CA THR A 102 -7.28 -3.40 8.29
C THR A 102 -7.04 -4.70 7.52
N ILE A 103 -7.92 -5.06 6.58
CA ILE A 103 -7.73 -6.21 5.70
C ILE A 103 -6.51 -6.00 4.80
N GLN A 104 -6.36 -4.83 4.16
CA GLN A 104 -5.18 -4.50 3.35
C GLN A 104 -3.85 -4.62 4.13
N GLN A 105 -3.82 -4.14 5.38
CA GLN A 105 -2.65 -4.27 6.26
C GLN A 105 -2.33 -5.73 6.56
N LYS A 106 -3.34 -6.53 6.95
CA LYS A 106 -3.14 -7.96 7.23
C LYS A 106 -2.64 -8.71 6.00
N ILE A 107 -3.21 -8.43 4.83
CA ILE A 107 -2.70 -8.96 3.55
C ILE A 107 -1.24 -8.58 3.37
N THR A 108 -0.88 -7.32 3.57
CA THR A 108 0.50 -6.86 3.40
C THR A 108 1.47 -7.57 4.35
N THR A 109 1.10 -7.70 5.62
CA THR A 109 1.90 -8.38 6.65
C THR A 109 2.05 -9.87 6.37
N ASP A 110 0.94 -10.59 6.11
CA ASP A 110 0.95 -12.05 5.91
C ASP A 110 1.65 -12.45 4.60
N ASN A 111 1.65 -11.55 3.61
CA ASN A 111 2.33 -11.75 2.33
C ASN A 111 3.76 -11.21 2.30
N ASN A 112 4.33 -10.78 3.43
CA ASN A 112 5.67 -10.22 3.52
C ASN A 112 6.78 -11.29 3.58
N SER A 113 6.83 -12.17 2.58
CA SER A 113 7.82 -13.26 2.50
C SER A 113 8.04 -13.74 1.08
N LEU A 114 9.30 -14.04 0.73
CA LEU A 114 9.66 -14.65 -0.56
C LEU A 114 9.20 -16.10 -0.71
N ARG A 115 8.64 -16.71 0.35
CA ARG A 115 8.07 -18.06 0.30
C ARG A 115 6.62 -18.07 -0.19
N ASN A 116 5.96 -16.91 -0.17
CA ASN A 116 4.60 -16.77 -0.67
C ASN A 116 4.61 -16.66 -2.20
N GLN A 117 3.46 -16.88 -2.84
CA GLN A 117 3.33 -16.62 -4.27
C GLN A 117 3.36 -15.11 -4.56
N PHE A 118 2.67 -14.33 -3.73
CA PHE A 118 2.60 -12.89 -3.89
C PHE A 118 3.40 -12.20 -2.79
N LEU A 119 4.21 -11.22 -3.19
CA LEU A 119 4.82 -10.26 -2.27
C LEU A 119 4.12 -8.92 -2.43
N VAL A 120 3.41 -8.46 -1.40
CA VAL A 120 2.74 -7.16 -1.42
C VAL A 120 3.74 -6.07 -1.04
N ILE A 121 3.93 -5.10 -1.94
CA ILE A 121 4.98 -4.09 -1.82
C ILE A 121 4.46 -2.69 -1.51
N ASP A 122 3.19 -2.39 -1.77
CA ASP A 122 2.56 -1.11 -1.43
C ASP A 122 1.04 -1.29 -1.26
N MET A 123 0.43 -0.42 -0.45
CA MET A 123 -1.03 -0.30 -0.30
C MET A 123 -1.49 1.06 -0.83
N GLU A 124 -2.72 1.21 -1.28
CA GLU A 124 -3.31 2.51 -1.66
C GLU A 124 -2.44 3.26 -2.69
N TYR A 125 -1.82 2.50 -3.60
CA TYR A 125 -0.87 3.01 -4.58
C TYR A 125 -1.55 3.97 -5.55
N GLN A 126 -0.92 5.14 -5.70
CA GLN A 126 -1.37 6.17 -6.61
C GLN A 126 -0.20 6.63 -7.47
N PHE A 127 -0.33 6.44 -8.78
CA PHE A 127 0.67 6.91 -9.73
C PHE A 127 0.69 8.45 -9.82
N ALA A 128 1.86 8.99 -10.14
CA ALA A 128 2.05 10.42 -10.34
C ALA A 128 1.24 10.93 -11.56
N GLN A 129 0.15 11.64 -11.29
CA GLN A 129 -0.75 12.18 -12.32
C GLN A 129 -0.03 13.13 -13.30
N GLU A 130 1.04 13.80 -12.85
CA GLU A 130 1.88 14.66 -13.69
C GLU A 130 2.41 13.93 -14.93
N LYS A 131 2.71 12.63 -14.81
CA LYS A 131 3.22 11.78 -15.90
C LYS A 131 2.11 11.31 -16.86
N VAL A 132 0.83 11.45 -16.48
CA VAL A 132 -0.34 10.88 -17.18
C VAL A 132 -1.46 11.92 -17.41
N LYS A 133 -1.15 13.22 -17.25
CA LYS A 133 -2.11 14.34 -17.34
C LYS A 133 -3.03 14.22 -18.57
N ASN A 134 -4.31 14.57 -18.37
CA ASN A 134 -5.39 14.64 -19.37
C ASN A 134 -5.90 13.30 -19.93
N ARG A 135 -5.59 12.16 -19.29
CA ARG A 135 -5.97 10.84 -19.81
C ARG A 135 -7.09 10.16 -19.03
N THR A 136 -7.47 10.68 -17.87
CA THR A 136 -8.59 10.17 -17.07
C THR A 136 -9.41 11.27 -16.43
N ASN A 137 -10.68 10.96 -16.18
CA ASN A 137 -11.63 11.82 -15.46
C ASN A 137 -11.40 11.84 -13.94
N GLY A 138 -10.21 11.51 -13.45
CA GLY A 138 -9.91 11.49 -12.02
C GLY A 138 -8.61 10.81 -11.63
N LYS A 139 -8.30 10.90 -10.33
CA LYS A 139 -7.19 10.21 -9.68
C LYS A 139 -7.55 8.73 -9.52
N THR A 140 -6.86 7.84 -10.22
CA THR A 140 -6.98 6.39 -10.00
C THR A 140 -5.98 5.95 -8.93
N ARG A 141 -6.45 5.11 -8.01
CA ARG A 141 -5.69 4.50 -6.92
C ARG A 141 -5.99 3.01 -6.94
N PHE A 142 -4.97 2.20 -6.67
CA PHE A 142 -5.10 0.76 -6.51
C PHE A 142 -4.93 0.40 -5.04
N ASP A 143 -5.69 -0.57 -4.55
CA ASP A 143 -5.67 -0.90 -3.12
C ASP A 143 -4.38 -1.58 -2.71
N LEU A 144 -3.82 -2.46 -3.55
CA LEU A 144 -2.50 -3.06 -3.31
C LEU A 144 -1.69 -3.14 -4.61
N VAL A 145 -0.38 -3.14 -4.46
CA VAL A 145 0.57 -3.54 -5.51
C VAL A 145 1.35 -4.72 -5.00
N ALA A 146 1.41 -5.79 -5.79
CA ALA A 146 2.14 -7.00 -5.45
C ALA A 146 3.02 -7.46 -6.62
N ILE A 147 4.01 -8.30 -6.30
CA ILE A 147 4.77 -9.08 -7.27
C ILE A 147 4.30 -10.53 -7.17
N ASP A 148 3.82 -11.11 -8.26
CA ASP A 148 3.71 -12.56 -8.37
C ASP A 148 5.11 -13.13 -8.59
N LEU A 149 5.67 -13.74 -7.54
CA LEU A 149 7.02 -14.29 -7.50
C LEU A 149 7.17 -15.57 -8.34
N LYS A 150 6.06 -16.24 -8.68
CA LYS A 150 6.07 -17.50 -9.44
C LYS A 150 6.19 -17.25 -10.95
N ILE A 151 5.48 -16.24 -11.46
CA ILE A 151 5.42 -15.93 -12.90
C ILE A 151 5.98 -14.55 -13.26
N ASN A 152 6.58 -13.85 -12.29
CA ASN A 152 7.18 -12.53 -12.46
C ASN A 152 6.21 -11.51 -13.08
N LYS A 153 5.11 -11.24 -12.38
CA LYS A 153 4.14 -10.19 -12.75
C LYS A 153 4.03 -9.11 -11.70
N ILE A 154 3.87 -7.86 -12.14
CA ILE A 154 3.40 -6.76 -11.30
C ILE A 154 1.88 -6.82 -11.28
N MET A 155 1.31 -7.09 -10.11
CA MET A 155 -0.12 -7.20 -9.89
C MET A 155 -0.66 -5.91 -9.29
N LEU A 156 -1.57 -5.25 -10.00
CA LEU A 156 -2.40 -4.18 -9.48
C LEU A 156 -3.68 -4.80 -8.92
N LEU A 157 -3.90 -4.66 -7.61
CA LEU A 157 -4.97 -5.37 -6.92
C LEU A 157 -6.01 -4.40 -6.38
N GLU A 158 -7.29 -4.77 -6.56
CA GLU A 158 -8.45 -4.07 -6.02
C GLU A 158 -9.17 -4.99 -5.01
N LEU A 159 -9.36 -4.53 -3.78
CA LEU A 159 -9.98 -5.31 -2.72
C LEU A 159 -11.50 -5.16 -2.76
N LYS A 160 -12.22 -6.29 -2.76
CA LYS A 160 -13.67 -6.36 -2.61
C LYS A 160 -14.01 -7.19 -1.39
N GLN A 161 -14.65 -6.55 -0.41
CA GLN A 161 -15.07 -7.18 0.84
C GLN A 161 -16.55 -7.59 0.76
N GLY A 162 -16.80 -8.89 0.75
CA GLY A 162 -18.16 -9.45 0.68
C GLY A 162 -18.96 -9.03 -0.56
N LEU A 163 -20.15 -9.61 -0.72
CA LEU A 163 -20.97 -9.39 -1.92
C LEU A 163 -21.53 -7.96 -2.05
N GLY A 164 -21.67 -7.25 -0.92
CA GLY A 164 -22.18 -5.87 -0.91
C GLY A 164 -21.27 -4.84 -1.58
N SER A 165 -20.00 -5.17 -1.82
CA SER A 165 -19.01 -4.27 -2.44
C SER A 165 -18.96 -4.37 -3.97
N LEU A 166 -19.80 -5.21 -4.59
CA LEU A 166 -19.65 -5.61 -5.99
C LEU A 166 -20.42 -4.74 -6.98
N SER A 167 -21.35 -3.90 -6.53
CA SER A 167 -22.26 -3.10 -7.38
C SER A 167 -22.12 -1.59 -7.18
N GLY A 168 -22.59 -0.80 -8.16
CA GLY A 168 -22.55 0.67 -8.17
C GLY A 168 -21.29 1.28 -8.82
N ASN A 169 -21.09 2.59 -8.68
CA ASN A 169 -19.98 3.37 -9.30
C ASN A 169 -18.55 3.00 -8.80
N ALA A 170 -18.46 1.98 -7.96
CA ALA A 170 -17.25 1.39 -7.38
C ALA A 170 -17.29 -0.16 -7.49
N GLY A 171 -18.16 -0.68 -8.36
CA GLY A 171 -18.32 -2.11 -8.62
C GLY A 171 -17.20 -2.68 -9.50
N VAL A 172 -17.26 -4.00 -9.70
CA VAL A 172 -16.22 -4.79 -10.36
C VAL A 172 -16.03 -4.39 -11.83
N ASP A 173 -17.09 -4.02 -12.55
CA ASP A 173 -16.97 -3.67 -13.98
C ASP A 173 -16.34 -2.28 -14.17
N ASP A 174 -16.70 -1.30 -13.35
CA ASP A 174 -16.19 0.09 -13.44
C ASP A 174 -14.69 0.17 -13.13
N HIS A 175 -14.21 -0.55 -12.11
CA HIS A 175 -12.79 -0.56 -11.78
C HIS A 175 -11.96 -1.25 -12.86
N PHE A 176 -12.50 -2.31 -13.48
CA PHE A 176 -11.81 -3.01 -14.55
C PHE A 176 -11.66 -2.13 -15.81
N LEU A 177 -12.71 -1.41 -16.21
CA LEU A 177 -12.64 -0.47 -17.34
C LEU A 177 -11.59 0.62 -17.09
N ARG A 178 -11.59 1.22 -15.90
CA ARG A 178 -10.58 2.23 -15.51
C ARG A 178 -9.16 1.66 -15.53
N TYR A 179 -8.97 0.40 -15.13
CA TYR A 179 -7.68 -0.27 -15.24
C TYR A 179 -7.24 -0.42 -16.70
N GLN A 180 -8.13 -0.89 -17.58
CA GLN A 180 -7.81 -1.11 -19.00
C GLN A 180 -7.38 0.18 -19.71
N GLU A 181 -7.99 1.31 -19.36
CA GLU A 181 -7.58 2.64 -19.87
C GLU A 181 -6.12 2.98 -19.54
N HIS A 182 -5.63 2.56 -18.36
CA HIS A 182 -4.28 2.87 -17.90
C HIS A 182 -3.23 1.89 -18.41
N VAL A 183 -3.47 0.59 -18.25
CA VAL A 183 -2.43 -0.42 -18.47
C VAL A 183 -1.97 -0.51 -19.92
N ALA A 184 -2.87 -0.20 -20.87
CA ALA A 184 -2.53 -0.19 -22.29
C ALA A 184 -1.51 0.90 -22.65
N HIS A 185 -1.28 1.88 -21.76
CA HIS A 185 -0.46 3.04 -22.07
C HIS A 185 1.02 2.86 -21.70
N PRO A 186 1.98 2.95 -22.65
CA PRO A 186 3.41 2.71 -22.37
C PRO A 186 4.02 3.63 -21.29
N ILE A 187 3.59 4.89 -21.21
CA ILE A 187 4.07 5.82 -20.16
C ILE A 187 3.61 5.36 -18.77
N PHE A 188 2.39 4.83 -18.65
CA PHE A 188 1.90 4.30 -17.38
C PHE A 188 2.72 3.07 -16.97
N GLN A 189 2.92 2.13 -17.91
CA GLN A 189 3.73 0.94 -17.64
C GLN A 189 5.16 1.29 -17.22
N SER A 190 5.82 2.21 -17.93
CA SER A 190 7.17 2.66 -17.59
C SER A 190 7.22 3.34 -16.23
N ALA A 191 6.24 4.19 -15.91
CA ALA A 191 6.18 4.88 -14.62
C ALA A 191 5.91 3.90 -13.47
N LEU A 192 5.00 2.93 -13.67
CA LEU A 192 4.73 1.89 -12.67
C LEU A 192 5.97 1.06 -12.38
N ARG A 193 6.73 0.62 -13.40
CA ARG A 193 7.98 -0.11 -13.21
C ARG A 193 9.02 0.70 -12.45
N GLU A 194 9.16 1.98 -12.79
CA GLU A 194 10.08 2.89 -12.09
C GLU A 194 9.70 3.02 -10.61
N ASP A 195 8.42 3.23 -10.31
CA ASP A 195 7.90 3.38 -8.96
C ASP A 195 8.05 2.05 -8.17
N VAL A 196 7.70 0.90 -8.76
CA VAL A 196 7.87 -0.43 -8.16
C VAL A 196 9.34 -0.72 -7.83
N LYS A 197 10.28 -0.46 -8.75
CA LYS A 197 11.72 -0.59 -8.48
C LYS A 197 12.15 0.31 -7.33
N GLY A 198 11.66 1.55 -7.30
CA GLY A 198 11.93 2.52 -6.25
C GLY A 198 11.43 2.06 -4.88
N ILE A 199 10.21 1.53 -4.82
CA ILE A 199 9.60 0.99 -3.60
C ILE A 199 10.41 -0.20 -3.09
N ILE A 200 10.66 -1.22 -3.94
CA ILE A 200 11.41 -2.42 -3.56
C ILE A 200 12.81 -2.05 -3.07
N SER A 201 13.53 -1.21 -3.82
CA SER A 201 14.87 -0.78 -3.46
C SER A 201 14.89 -0.04 -2.12
N SER A 202 13.93 0.86 -1.90
CA SER A 202 13.85 1.64 -0.66
C SER A 202 13.49 0.77 0.53
N LYS A 203 12.48 -0.11 0.40
CA LYS A 203 12.07 -1.03 1.49
C LYS A 203 13.21 -1.97 1.87
N ASN A 204 13.95 -2.48 0.88
CA ASN A 204 15.14 -3.31 1.09
C ASN A 204 16.26 -2.52 1.80
N GLN A 205 16.58 -1.30 1.35
CA GLN A 205 17.63 -0.48 1.96
C GLN A 205 17.31 -0.07 3.40
N LEU A 206 16.04 0.27 3.68
CA LEU A 206 15.55 0.62 5.02
C LEU A 206 15.44 -0.61 5.95
N GLY A 207 15.65 -1.83 5.42
CA GLY A 207 15.50 -3.08 6.14
C GLY A 207 14.08 -3.27 6.68
N LEU A 208 13.07 -2.86 5.92
CA LEU A 208 11.65 -3.10 6.26
C LEU A 208 11.21 -4.54 5.96
N TRP A 209 12.11 -5.30 5.36
CA TRP A 209 11.97 -6.72 5.07
C TRP A 209 13.11 -7.49 5.72
N ASP A 210 12.80 -8.67 6.23
CA ASP A 210 13.77 -9.61 6.82
C ASP A 210 14.47 -10.46 5.75
N PHE A 211 14.33 -10.09 4.48
CA PHE A 211 14.93 -10.76 3.33
C PHE A 211 15.52 -9.76 2.35
N ASN A 212 16.48 -10.21 1.54
CA ASN A 212 17.08 -9.39 0.50
C ASN A 212 16.26 -9.47 -0.80
N ALA A 213 15.72 -8.33 -1.24
CA ALA A 213 14.89 -8.20 -2.43
C ALA A 213 15.63 -7.64 -3.66
N SER A 214 16.97 -7.55 -3.63
CA SER A 214 17.75 -6.91 -4.71
C SER A 214 17.58 -7.60 -6.07
N SER A 215 17.41 -8.93 -6.08
CA SER A 215 17.15 -9.68 -7.31
C SER A 215 15.79 -9.35 -7.93
N LEU A 216 14.78 -9.02 -7.12
CA LEU A 216 13.45 -8.64 -7.61
C LEU A 216 13.52 -7.33 -8.40
N VAL A 217 14.32 -6.36 -7.97
CA VAL A 217 14.50 -5.09 -8.68
C VAL A 217 14.93 -5.30 -10.13
N LEU A 218 15.78 -6.30 -10.39
CA LEU A 218 16.27 -6.63 -11.73
C LEU A 218 15.19 -7.27 -12.61
N GLN A 219 14.23 -7.98 -12.01
CA GLN A 219 13.16 -8.69 -12.72
C GLN A 219 11.98 -7.78 -13.10
N VAL A 220 11.80 -6.67 -12.38
CA VAL A 220 10.68 -5.72 -12.58
C VAL A 220 10.64 -5.12 -13.99
N ASP A 221 11.78 -4.93 -14.65
CA ASP A 221 11.81 -4.37 -16.01
C ASP A 221 11.21 -5.31 -17.06
N GLN A 222 11.23 -6.61 -16.80
CA GLN A 222 10.71 -7.65 -17.70
C GLN A 222 9.34 -8.19 -17.26
N ALA A 223 8.89 -7.88 -16.05
CA ALA A 223 7.64 -8.41 -15.50
C ALA A 223 6.43 -8.01 -16.35
N GLU A 224 5.43 -8.84 -16.56
CA GLU A 224 4.17 -8.33 -17.15
C GLU A 224 3.40 -7.51 -16.11
N ILE A 225 2.54 -6.58 -16.55
CA ILE A 225 1.64 -5.85 -15.65
C ILE A 225 0.25 -6.45 -15.82
N ASP A 226 -0.36 -6.82 -14.70
CA ASP A 226 -1.66 -7.46 -14.67
C ASP A 226 -2.54 -6.86 -13.57
N TYR A 227 -3.82 -7.16 -13.61
CA TYR A 227 -4.81 -6.70 -12.65
C TYR A 227 -5.67 -7.85 -12.16
N ALA A 228 -5.93 -7.85 -10.86
CA ALA A 228 -6.80 -8.83 -10.27
C ALA A 228 -7.63 -8.22 -9.15
N TYR A 229 -8.80 -8.80 -8.93
CA TYR A 229 -9.55 -8.58 -7.70
C TYR A 229 -8.95 -9.40 -6.58
N VAL A 230 -8.98 -8.86 -5.37
CA VAL A 230 -8.87 -9.65 -4.14
C VAL A 230 -10.25 -9.72 -3.54
N PHE A 231 -10.86 -10.91 -3.53
CA PHE A 231 -12.16 -11.09 -2.91
C PHE A 231 -12.00 -11.63 -1.48
N ALA A 232 -12.28 -10.77 -0.50
CA ALA A 232 -12.28 -11.11 0.91
C ALA A 232 -13.70 -11.56 1.32
N ALA A 233 -13.91 -12.87 1.30
CA ALA A 233 -15.19 -13.48 1.62
C ALA A 233 -15.40 -13.59 3.13
N HIS A 234 -16.63 -13.34 3.59
CA HIS A 234 -17.05 -13.56 4.98
C HIS A 234 -17.52 -14.99 5.25
N SER A 235 -17.78 -15.77 4.20
CA SER A 235 -18.15 -17.18 4.30
C SER A 235 -17.84 -17.91 2.99
N SER A 236 -17.74 -19.24 3.04
CA SER A 236 -17.60 -20.08 1.84
C SER A 236 -18.79 -19.93 0.89
N ALA A 237 -19.99 -19.61 1.40
CA ALA A 237 -21.17 -19.35 0.57
C ALA A 237 -20.99 -18.08 -0.29
N GLU A 238 -20.45 -17.01 0.28
CA GLU A 238 -20.13 -15.80 -0.51
C GLU A 238 -19.06 -16.08 -1.57
N LEU A 239 -18.04 -16.89 -1.22
CA LEU A 239 -17.00 -17.29 -2.16
C LEU A 239 -17.59 -18.01 -3.39
N ILE A 240 -18.50 -18.97 -3.16
CA ILE A 240 -19.19 -19.71 -4.24
C ILE A 240 -19.98 -18.75 -5.13
N LEU A 241 -20.77 -17.84 -4.53
CA LEU A 241 -21.58 -16.89 -5.27
C LEU A 241 -20.72 -15.92 -6.10
N TYR A 242 -19.62 -15.42 -5.54
CA TYR A 242 -18.69 -14.57 -6.28
C TYR A 242 -18.08 -15.33 -7.46
N LYS A 243 -17.61 -16.57 -7.26
CA LYS A 243 -17.03 -17.40 -8.31
C LYS A 243 -18.02 -17.64 -9.46
N GLN A 244 -19.28 -17.94 -9.15
CA GLN A 244 -20.33 -18.12 -10.15
C GLN A 244 -20.59 -16.86 -10.98
N GLN A 245 -20.49 -15.69 -10.37
CA GLN A 245 -20.81 -14.42 -11.04
C GLN A 245 -19.62 -13.81 -11.78
N TYR A 246 -18.40 -13.94 -11.24
CA TYR A 246 -17.23 -13.19 -11.69
C TYR A 246 -15.97 -14.04 -11.91
N GLY A 247 -15.94 -15.29 -11.42
CA GLY A 247 -14.73 -16.11 -11.39
C GLY A 247 -14.14 -16.44 -12.76
N GLU A 248 -14.97 -16.54 -13.80
CA GLU A 248 -14.51 -16.72 -15.18
C GLU A 248 -14.26 -15.38 -15.91
N LYS A 249 -14.83 -14.28 -15.40
CA LYS A 249 -14.78 -12.96 -16.05
C LYS A 249 -13.51 -12.20 -15.68
N TYR A 250 -13.03 -12.36 -14.44
CA TYR A 250 -11.92 -11.57 -13.91
C TYR A 250 -10.94 -12.43 -13.12
N THR A 251 -9.65 -12.19 -13.33
CA THR A 251 -8.61 -12.71 -12.46
C THR A 251 -8.91 -12.29 -11.02
N THR A 252 -9.05 -13.28 -10.14
CA THR A 252 -9.41 -13.04 -8.74
C THR A 252 -8.53 -13.89 -7.82
N LEU A 253 -7.97 -13.23 -6.82
CA LEU A 253 -7.31 -13.85 -5.68
C LEU A 253 -8.31 -13.92 -4.54
N TYR A 254 -8.33 -15.02 -3.81
CA TYR A 254 -9.36 -15.28 -2.81
C TYR A 254 -8.78 -15.27 -1.39
N LEU A 255 -9.53 -14.68 -0.47
CA LEU A 255 -9.21 -14.66 0.96
C LEU A 255 -10.45 -15.03 1.77
N GLU A 256 -10.26 -15.90 2.76
CA GLU A 256 -11.28 -16.22 3.75
C GLU A 256 -10.99 -15.45 5.04
N VAL A 257 -11.74 -14.40 5.31
CA VAL A 257 -11.49 -13.47 6.43
C VAL A 257 -11.56 -14.20 7.79
N GLN A 258 -12.42 -15.22 7.92
CA GLN A 258 -12.62 -15.96 9.16
C GLN A 258 -11.44 -16.88 9.52
N ALA A 259 -10.63 -17.29 8.53
CA ALA A 259 -9.50 -18.19 8.75
C ALA A 259 -8.30 -17.49 9.42
N ASN A 260 -8.37 -16.17 9.64
CA ASN A 260 -7.26 -15.33 10.12
C ASN A 260 -5.96 -15.55 9.33
N ASN A 261 -6.08 -15.92 8.05
CA ASN A 261 -4.96 -16.13 7.13
C ASN A 261 -5.21 -15.26 5.91
N TYR A 262 -4.42 -14.20 5.75
CA TYR A 262 -4.56 -13.23 4.67
C TYR A 262 -3.54 -13.44 3.55
N ILE A 263 -2.95 -14.64 3.47
CA ILE A 263 -2.04 -15.03 2.38
C ILE A 263 -2.83 -15.12 1.06
N LEU A 264 -2.41 -14.35 0.06
CA LEU A 264 -2.99 -14.34 -1.27
C LEU A 264 -2.64 -15.64 -2.01
N LYS A 265 -3.62 -16.20 -2.70
CA LYS A 265 -3.46 -17.40 -3.55
C LYS A 265 -4.24 -17.22 -4.85
N ASP A 266 -3.68 -17.76 -5.94
CA ASP A 266 -4.47 -18.02 -7.13
C ASP A 266 -5.50 -19.12 -6.84
N GLY A 267 -6.63 -19.09 -7.53
CA GLY A 267 -7.78 -20.02 -7.45
C GLY A 267 -7.76 -21.09 -6.34
N ILE A 268 -8.66 -20.97 -5.36
CA ILE A 268 -9.04 -22.13 -4.52
C ILE A 268 -9.75 -23.17 -5.38
#